data_AF-A0A7L3BEY6-F1
#
_entry.id   AF-A0A7L3BEY6-F1
#
_cell.length_a   1.000
_cell.length_b   1.000
_cell.length_c   1.000
_cell.angle_alpha   90.00
_cell.angle_beta   90.00
_cell.angle_gamma   90.00
#
_symmetry.space_group_name_H-M   'P 1'
#
loop_
_entity.id
_entity.type
_entity.pdbx_description
1 polymer ?
#
loop_
_entity_poly.entity_id
_entity_poly.type
_entity_poly.pdbx_seq_one_letter_code
_entity_poly.pdbx_strand_id
1 'polypeptide(L)' 'QFGLSNSAAIRAEIGRFESVHPNIYAIYDLIERVEDLALQSQIREHVISIE' A
#
# COMPACT_ATOMS: atom_id res chain seq x y z
N GLN A 1 0.95 -15.37 -30.30
CA GLN A 1 1.25 -13.95 -30.03
C GLN A 1 0.54 -13.40 -28.78
N PHE A 2 -0.65 -13.86 -28.42
CA PHE A 2 -1.42 -13.38 -27.24
C PHE A 2 -0.80 -13.68 -25.85
N GLY A 3 -0.11 -14.80 -25.67
CA GLY A 3 0.42 -15.19 -24.34
C GLY A 3 1.52 -14.28 -23.78
N LEU A 4 2.36 -13.68 -24.65
CA LEU A 4 3.40 -12.74 -24.24
C LEU A 4 2.82 -11.40 -23.75
N SER A 5 1.71 -10.96 -24.36
CA SER A 5 0.98 -9.75 -23.95
C SER A 5 0.33 -9.91 -22.59
N ASN A 6 -0.31 -11.05 -22.33
CA ASN A 6 -0.92 -11.33 -21.02
C ASN A 6 0.14 -11.42 -19.92
N SER A 7 1.26 -12.09 -20.21
CA SER A 7 2.38 -12.20 -19.28
C SER A 7 2.98 -10.83 -18.93
N ALA A 8 3.06 -9.91 -19.89
CA ALA A 8 3.51 -8.54 -19.66
C ALA A 8 2.50 -7.72 -18.83
N ALA A 9 1.21 -7.83 -19.12
CA ALA A 9 0.15 -7.16 -18.36
C ALA A 9 0.11 -7.62 -16.90
N ILE A 10 0.24 -8.92 -16.64
CA ILE A 10 0.30 -9.46 -15.28
C ILE A 10 1.52 -8.91 -14.52
N ARG A 11 2.70 -8.88 -15.15
CA ARG A 11 3.91 -8.31 -14.53
C ARG A 11 3.76 -6.82 -14.22
N ALA A 12 3.12 -6.06 -15.11
CA ALA A 12 2.85 -4.65 -14.89
C ALA A 12 1.91 -4.44 -13.69
N GLU A 13 0.86 -5.27 -13.59
CA GLU A 13 -0.08 -5.19 -12.47
C GLU A 13 0.57 -5.60 -11.14
N ILE A 14 1.43 -6.63 -11.13
CA ILE A 14 2.24 -6.98 -9.96
C ILE A 14 3.10 -5.79 -9.54
N GLY A 15 3.84 -5.18 -10.48
CA GLY A 15 4.67 -4.02 -10.18
C GLY A 15 3.84 -2.82 -9.67
N ARG A 16 2.62 -2.64 -10.17
CA ARG A 16 1.68 -1.61 -9.69
C ARG A 16 1.30 -1.87 -8.23
N PHE A 17 0.98 -3.10 -7.86
CA PHE A 17 0.72 -3.47 -6.46
C PHE A 17 1.97 -3.33 -5.60
N GLU A 18 3.13 -3.79 -6.04
CA GLU A 18 4.37 -3.69 -5.29
C GLU A 18 4.80 -2.23 -5.05
N SER A 19 4.51 -1.34 -5.99
CA SER A 19 4.84 0.09 -5.89
C SER A 19 4.11 0.85 -4.77
N VAL A 20 3.07 0.27 -4.15
CA VAL A 20 2.31 0.94 -3.08
C VAL A 20 3.02 0.87 -1.72
N HIS A 21 3.86 -0.16 -1.49
CA HIS A 21 4.49 -0.41 -0.18
C HIS A 21 5.29 0.77 0.38
N PRO A 22 6.13 1.48 -0.41
CA PRO A 22 6.85 2.66 0.11
C PRO A 22 5.92 3.74 0.68
N ASN A 23 4.75 3.92 0.07
CA ASN A 23 3.76 4.89 0.55
C ASN A 23 3.05 4.40 1.81
N ILE A 24 2.72 3.10 1.90
CA ILE A 24 2.13 2.50 3.11
C ILE A 24 3.09 2.66 4.30
N TYR A 25 4.39 2.40 4.12
CA TYR A 25 5.39 2.62 5.17
C TYR A 25 5.52 4.09 5.55
N ALA A 26 5.54 5.00 4.57
CA ALA A 26 5.56 6.44 4.86
C ALA A 26 4.32 6.89 5.65
N ILE A 27 3.15 6.28 5.42
CA ILE A 27 1.95 6.57 6.22
C ILE A 27 2.12 6.07 7.65
N TYR A 28 2.66 4.87 7.88
CA TYR A 28 2.96 4.40 9.24
C TYR A 28 3.90 5.36 9.99
N ASP A 29 4.96 5.86 9.33
CA ASP A 29 5.87 6.86 9.91
C ASP A 29 5.13 8.16 10.30
N LEU A 30 4.13 8.58 9.51
CA LEU A 30 3.32 9.76 9.82
C LEU A 30 2.36 9.50 10.99
N ILE A 31 1.75 8.31 11.04
CA ILE A 31 0.86 7.88 12.13
C ILE A 31 1.60 7.88 13.47
N GLU A 32 2.86 7.45 13.50
CA GLU A 32 3.69 7.46 14.72
C GLU A 32 3.87 8.87 15.32
N ARG A 33 3.71 9.92 14.52
CA ARG A 33 3.81 11.33 14.96
C ARG A 33 2.50 11.89 15.51
N VAL A 34 1.40 11.14 15.45
CA VAL A 34 0.09 11.55 15.99
C VAL A 34 0.07 11.30 17.50
N GLU A 35 -0.07 12.37 18.29
CA GLU A 35 -0.09 12.30 19.76
C GLU A 35 -1.38 11.69 20.32
N ASP A 36 -2.52 11.93 19.66
CA ASP A 36 -3.80 11.34 20.03
C ASP A 36 -3.80 9.84 19.70
N LEU A 37 -3.66 9.01 20.74
CA LEU A 37 -3.59 7.56 20.61
C LEU A 37 -4.89 6.93 20.05
N ALA A 38 -6.05 7.51 20.33
CA ALA A 38 -7.31 7.00 19.81
C ALA A 38 -7.44 7.28 18.31
N LEU A 39 -7.04 8.48 17.87
CA LEU A 39 -6.98 8.84 16.45
C LEU A 39 -5.91 8.02 15.73
N GLN A 40 -4.73 7.85 16.34
CA GLN A 40 -3.64 7.04 15.80
C GLN A 40 -4.12 5.60 15.53
N SER A 41 -4.84 4.99 16.48
CA SER A 41 -5.37 3.63 16.33
C SER A 41 -6.38 3.53 15.19
N GLN A 42 -7.32 4.49 15.10
CA GLN A 42 -8.32 4.52 14.03
C GLN A 42 -7.69 4.65 12.64
N ILE A 43 -6.71 5.55 12.47
CA ILE A 43 -6.03 5.72 11.19
C ILE A 43 -5.23 4.44 10.85
N ARG A 44 -4.58 3.82 11.83
CA ARG A 44 -3.84 2.56 11.63
C ARG A 44 -4.75 1.44 11.13
N GLU A 45 -5.95 1.28 11.68
CA GLU A 45 -6.93 0.30 11.21
C GLU A 45 -7.34 0.55 9.75
N HIS A 46 -7.51 1.81 9.35
CA HIS A 46 -7.78 2.14 7.95
C HIS A 46 -6.62 1.78 7.02
N VAL A 47 -5.38 1.98 7.43
CA VAL A 47 -4.20 1.60 6.61
C VAL A 47 -4.11 0.09 6.46
N ILE A 48 -4.36 -0.68 7.53
CA ILE A 48 -4.41 -2.16 7.47
C ILE A 48 -5.47 -2.66 6.50
N SER A 49 -6.58 -1.93 6.30
CA SER A 49 -7.60 -2.31 5.32
C SER A 49 -7.22 -2.05 3.86
N ILE A 50 -6.22 -1.17 3.63
CA ILE A 50 -5.71 -0.82 2.30
C ILE A 50 -4.57 -1.76 1.90
N GLU A 51 -3.73 -2.13 2.86
CA GLU A 51 -2.69 -3.16 2.75
C GLU A 51 -3.30 -4.55 2.50
#